data_AF-A0A961ZC98-F1
#
_entry.id   AF-A0A961ZC98-F1
#
_cell.length_a   1.000
_cell.length_b   1.000
_cell.length_c   1.000
_cell.angle_alpha   90.00
_cell.angle_beta   90.00
_cell.angle_gamma   90.00
#
_symmetry.space_group_name_H-M   'P 1'
#
loop_
_entity.id
_entity.type
_entity.pdbx_description
1 polymer ?
#
loop_
_entity_poly.entity_id
_entity_poly.type
_entity_poly.pdbx_seq_one_letter_code
_entity_poly.pdbx_strand_id
1 'polypeptide(L)'
;MNRVVVDPITRIEGHLRIEAETAANGAITSAYSSGTMVRGIELILKGRDPRDAWAFAQRICGVCTLVHGIASVRAVENALDYKIPPNAQLIRNLMIAAQ
;
A
#
# COMPACT_ATOMS: atom_id res chain seq x y z
N MET A 1 -21.97 -8.69 -26.91
CA MET A 1 -21.12 -8.38 -25.76
C MET A 1 -19.78 -7.94 -26.28
N ASN A 2 -19.28 -6.81 -25.81
CA ASN A 2 -17.96 -6.30 -26.19
C ASN A 2 -17.06 -6.29 -24.95
N ARG A 3 -15.76 -6.55 -25.12
CA ARG A 3 -14.77 -6.50 -24.03
C ARG A 3 -13.87 -5.29 -24.25
N VAL A 4 -13.80 -4.42 -23.26
CA VAL A 4 -12.95 -3.24 -23.23
C VAL A 4 -11.79 -3.50 -22.28
N VAL A 5 -10.58 -3.19 -22.71
CA VAL A 5 -9.35 -3.37 -21.93
C VAL A 5 -8.66 -2.02 -21.80
N VAL A 6 -8.34 -1.63 -20.57
CA VAL A 6 -7.54 -0.44 -20.29
C VAL A 6 -6.27 -0.87 -19.55
N ASP A 7 -5.17 -0.89 -20.30
CA ASP A 7 -3.85 -1.31 -19.85
C ASP A 7 -2.79 -0.54 -20.66
N PRO A 8 -2.06 0.43 -20.06
CA PRO A 8 -2.01 0.71 -18.63
C PRO A 8 -3.15 1.64 -18.16
N ILE A 9 -3.56 1.47 -16.90
CA ILE A 9 -4.24 2.56 -16.17
C ILE A 9 -3.19 3.62 -15.82
N THR A 10 -3.44 4.86 -16.22
CA THR A 10 -2.51 6.00 -16.01
C THR A 10 -3.00 6.91 -14.89
N ARG A 11 -2.13 7.83 -14.43
CA ARG A 11 -2.38 8.76 -13.30
C ARG A 11 -2.73 8.06 -11.98
N ILE A 12 -2.14 6.89 -11.77
CA ILE A 12 -2.15 6.14 -10.51
C ILE A 12 -0.71 5.85 -10.07
N GLU A 13 -0.56 5.36 -8.85
CA GLU A 13 0.68 4.69 -8.43
C GLU A 13 0.66 3.22 -8.90
N GLY A 14 1.82 2.69 -9.29
CA GLY A 14 2.00 1.28 -9.62
C GLY A 14 1.45 0.86 -10.99
N HIS A 15 1.09 -0.42 -11.09
CA HIS A 15 0.65 -1.07 -12.33
C HIS A 15 -0.71 -1.75 -12.15
N LEU A 16 -1.68 -1.35 -12.97
CA LEU A 16 -3.04 -1.85 -12.93
C LEU A 16 -3.58 -2.05 -14.34
N ARG A 17 -4.30 -3.15 -14.51
CA ARG A 17 -5.09 -3.49 -15.68
C ARG A 17 -6.56 -3.59 -15.27
N ILE A 18 -7.43 -2.90 -15.99
CA ILE A 18 -8.89 -3.01 -15.85
C ILE A 18 -9.49 -3.56 -17.14
N GLU A 19 -10.39 -4.52 -17.00
CA GLU A 19 -11.17 -5.05 -18.11
C GLU A 19 -12.65 -4.96 -17.77
N ALA A 20 -13.49 -4.66 -18.77
CA ALA A 20 -14.93 -4.60 -18.59
C ALA A 20 -15.65 -5.26 -19.77
N GLU A 21 -16.74 -5.96 -19.49
CA GLU A 21 -17.67 -6.43 -20.51
C GLU A 21 -18.85 -5.48 -20.57
N THR A 22 -19.29 -5.14 -21.78
CA THR A 22 -20.40 -4.20 -22.00
C THR A 22 -21.55 -4.84 -22.75
N ALA A 23 -22.77 -4.50 -22.32
CA ALA A 23 -24.00 -4.71 -23.06
C ALA A 23 -24.04 -3.81 -24.32
N ALA A 24 -25.01 -4.05 -25.20
CA ALA A 24 -25.15 -3.30 -26.46
C ALA A 24 -25.44 -1.81 -26.24
N ASN A 25 -26.07 -1.45 -25.12
CA ASN A 25 -26.33 -0.06 -24.71
C ASN A 25 -25.12 0.61 -24.03
N GLY A 26 -23.95 -0.05 -23.98
CA GLY A 26 -22.74 0.45 -23.34
C GLY A 26 -22.67 0.25 -21.82
N ALA A 27 -23.70 -0.31 -21.18
CA ALA A 27 -23.66 -0.58 -19.74
C ALA A 27 -22.62 -1.68 -19.42
N ILE A 28 -21.79 -1.46 -18.41
CA ILE A 28 -20.84 -2.47 -17.91
C ILE A 28 -21.62 -3.57 -17.20
N THR A 29 -21.46 -4.81 -17.65
CA THR A 29 -22.10 -6.00 -17.07
C THR A 29 -21.15 -6.81 -16.19
N SER A 30 -19.84 -6.66 -16.39
CA SER A 30 -18.80 -7.28 -15.57
C SER A 30 -17.52 -6.47 -15.64
N ALA A 31 -16.74 -6.47 -14.56
CA ALA A 31 -15.46 -5.76 -14.46
C ALA A 31 -14.42 -6.62 -13.74
N TYR A 32 -13.16 -6.50 -14.17
CA TYR A 32 -12.02 -7.24 -13.65
C TYR A 32 -10.90 -6.26 -13.28
N SER A 33 -10.33 -6.43 -12.09
CA SER A 33 -9.24 -5.61 -11.57
C SER A 33 -8.02 -6.48 -11.34
N SER A 34 -6.92 -6.19 -12.05
CA SER A 34 -5.68 -6.98 -12.00
C SER A 34 -4.49 -6.09 -11.68
N GLY A 35 -3.94 -6.24 -10.47
CA GLY A 35 -2.64 -5.65 -10.14
C GLY A 35 -1.53 -6.38 -10.91
N THR A 36 -0.75 -5.66 -11.69
CA THR A 36 0.22 -6.24 -12.64
C THR A 36 1.67 -6.11 -12.16
N MET A 37 1.88 -5.97 -10.84
CA MET A 37 3.21 -5.89 -10.22
C MET A 37 3.31 -6.65 -8.90
N VAL A 38 4.51 -7.10 -8.55
CA VAL A 38 4.83 -7.69 -7.25
C VAL A 38 6.30 -7.44 -6.89
N ARG A 39 6.58 -7.23 -5.59
CA ARG A 39 7.96 -7.09 -5.05
C ARG A 39 8.27 -8.02 -3.88
N GLY A 40 7.26 -8.46 -3.12
CA GLY A 40 7.45 -9.42 -2.02
C GLY A 40 8.15 -8.87 -0.77
N ILE A 41 7.82 -7.65 -0.33
CA ILE A 41 8.38 -7.05 0.89
C ILE A 41 8.20 -7.95 2.12
N GLU A 42 7.08 -8.68 2.21
CA GLU A 42 6.81 -9.65 3.27
C GLU A 42 7.85 -10.77 3.34
N LEU A 43 8.35 -11.22 2.19
CA LEU A 43 9.41 -12.23 2.11
C LEU A 43 10.76 -11.63 2.47
N ILE A 44 11.04 -10.40 1.99
CA ILE A 44 12.29 -9.67 2.26
C ILE A 44 12.47 -9.37 3.75
N LEU A 45 11.36 -9.18 4.48
CA LEU A 45 11.34 -8.92 5.91
C LEU A 45 11.65 -10.14 6.77
N LYS A 46 11.57 -11.36 6.23
CA LYS A 46 11.87 -12.59 7.00
C LYS A 46 13.33 -12.58 7.46
N GLY A 47 13.53 -12.84 8.76
CA GLY A 47 14.86 -12.88 9.38
C GLY A 47 15.53 -11.51 9.57
N ARG A 48 14.84 -10.40 9.27
CA ARG A 48 15.33 -9.04 9.57
C ARG A 48 15.12 -8.69 11.03
N ASP A 49 15.97 -7.80 11.54
CA ASP A 49 15.75 -7.21 12.85
C ASP A 49 14.44 -6.39 12.84
N PRO A 50 13.53 -6.59 13.80
CA PRO A 50 12.29 -5.82 13.89
C PRO A 50 12.51 -4.30 13.90
N ARG A 51 13.64 -3.82 14.43
CA ARG A 51 13.99 -2.39 14.47
C ARG A 51 14.27 -1.81 13.08
N ASP A 52 14.66 -2.64 12.11
CA ASP A 52 14.90 -2.23 10.73
C ASP A 52 13.64 -2.32 9.86
N ALA A 53 12.62 -3.06 10.30
CA ALA A 53 11.45 -3.40 9.49
C ALA A 53 10.74 -2.17 8.89
N TRP A 54 10.68 -1.06 9.62
CA TRP A 54 10.04 0.17 9.16
C TRP A 54 10.72 0.76 7.93
N ALA A 55 12.05 0.68 7.85
CA ALA A 55 12.81 1.23 6.73
C ALA A 55 12.49 0.48 5.43
N PHE A 56 12.32 -0.84 5.50
CA PHE A 56 11.91 -1.69 4.37
C PHE A 56 10.43 -1.51 4.02
N ALA A 57 9.54 -1.59 5.02
CA ALA A 57 8.09 -1.44 4.82
C ALA A 57 7.73 -0.06 4.25
N GLN A 58 8.45 0.99 4.65
CA GLN A 58 8.26 2.34 4.09
C GLN A 58 8.42 2.39 2.57
N ARG A 59 9.23 1.50 1.97
CA ARG A 59 9.43 1.43 0.52
C ARG A 59 8.32 0.64 -0.18
N ILE A 60 7.27 0.22 0.52
CA ILE A 60 6.08 -0.36 -0.14
C ILE A 60 5.42 0.68 -1.06
N CYS A 61 5.38 1.96 -0.72
CA CYS A 61 4.82 2.96 -1.62
C CYS A 61 5.46 4.31 -1.39
N GLY A 62 5.90 4.97 -2.47
CA GLY A 62 6.47 6.32 -2.41
C GLY A 62 5.42 7.43 -2.39
N VAL A 63 4.16 7.13 -2.76
CA VAL A 63 3.05 8.09 -2.70
C VAL A 63 2.51 8.18 -1.27
N CYS A 64 2.11 7.06 -0.67
CA CYS A 64 1.78 7.01 0.76
C CYS A 64 3.03 6.78 1.63
N THR A 65 4.06 7.60 1.37
CA THR A 65 5.46 7.43 1.79
C THR A 65 5.70 7.08 3.27
N LEU A 66 4.87 7.55 4.19
CA LEU A 66 5.09 7.41 5.64
C LEU A 66 4.28 6.28 6.27
N VAL A 67 3.07 6.01 5.77
CA VAL A 67 2.07 5.21 6.49
C VAL A 67 2.57 3.79 6.82
N HIS A 68 3.30 3.16 5.90
CA HIS A 68 3.85 1.83 6.11
C HIS A 68 4.97 1.80 7.15
N GLY A 69 5.81 2.85 7.21
CA GLY A 69 6.83 2.98 8.25
C GLY A 69 6.20 3.13 9.64
N ILE A 70 5.19 4.00 9.77
CA ILE A 70 4.46 4.20 11.05
C ILE A 70 3.72 2.94 11.48
N ALA A 71 3.06 2.24 10.55
CA ALA A 71 2.41 0.96 10.85
C ALA A 71 3.42 -0.09 11.31
N SER A 72 4.59 -0.18 10.67
CA SER A 72 5.65 -1.11 11.07
C SER A 72 6.18 -0.82 12.47
N VAL A 73 6.44 0.45 12.80
CA VAL A 73 6.92 0.83 14.14
C VAL A 73 5.88 0.48 15.20
N ARG A 74 4.60 0.80 14.96
CA ARG A 74 3.49 0.45 15.88
C ARG A 74 3.34 -1.06 16.07
N ALA A 75 3.51 -1.85 15.00
CA ALA A 75 3.42 -3.30 15.08
C ALA A 75 4.54 -3.90 15.94
N VAL A 76 5.78 -3.42 15.79
CA VAL A 76 6.93 -3.87 16.59
C VAL A 76 6.80 -3.42 18.04
N GLU A 77 6.40 -2.17 18.29
CA GLU A 77 6.14 -1.66 19.64
C GLU A 77 5.04 -2.47 20.35
N ASN A 78 3.97 -2.82 19.63
CA ASN A 78 2.91 -3.66 20.18
C ASN A 78 3.39 -5.08 20.50
N ALA A 79 4.20 -5.68 19.61
CA ALA A 79 4.76 -7.01 19.85
C ALA A 79 5.72 -7.07 21.06
N LEU A 80 6.36 -5.95 21.40
CA LEU A 80 7.30 -5.82 22.51
C LEU A 80 6.67 -5.20 23.78
N ASP A 81 5.37 -4.90 23.77
CA ASP A 81 4.68 -4.09 24.81
C ASP A 81 5.43 -2.79 25.17
N TYR A 82 5.97 -2.11 24.14
CA TYR A 82 6.80 -0.92 24.30
C TYR A 82 5.95 0.35 24.27
N LYS A 83 5.90 1.08 25.39
CA LYS A 83 5.17 2.36 25.50
C LYS A 83 6.04 3.53 25.08
N ILE A 84 5.54 4.34 24.15
CA ILE A 84 6.20 5.56 23.70
C ILE A 84 5.79 6.78 24.56
N PRO A 85 6.65 7.81 24.68
CA PRO A 85 6.27 9.05 25.32
C PRO A 85 5.20 9.80 24.49
N PRO A 86 4.31 10.59 25.14
CA PRO A 86 3.25 11.33 24.44
C PRO A 86 3.76 12.23 23.29
N ASN A 87 4.93 12.85 23.46
CA ASN A 87 5.53 13.70 22.43
C ASN A 87 5.88 12.92 21.14
N ALA A 88 6.30 11.65 21.27
CA ALA A 88 6.53 10.81 20.10
C ALA A 88 5.23 10.50 19.36
N GLN A 89 4.14 10.22 20.08
CA GLN A 89 2.82 10.02 19.47
C GLN A 89 2.34 11.29 18.75
N LEU A 90 2.51 12.46 19.37
CA LEU A 90 2.11 13.74 18.77
C LEU A 90 2.88 14.02 17.48
N ILE A 91 4.20 13.84 17.47
CA ILE A 91 5.01 14.00 16.26
C ILE A 91 4.55 13.02 15.18
N ARG A 92 4.34 11.73 15.51
CA ARG A 92 3.83 10.74 14.55
C ARG A 92 2.47 11.13 13.98
N ASN A 93 1.58 11.68 14.80
CA ASN A 93 0.28 12.17 14.35
C ASN A 93 0.43 13.36 13.39
N LEU A 94 1.30 14.32 13.70
CA LEU A 94 1.59 15.46 12.82
C LEU A 94 2.16 15.01 11.48
N MET A 95 3.10 14.06 11.50
CA MET A 95 3.69 13.51 10.28
C MET A 95 2.63 12.80 9.41
N ILE A 96 1.72 12.03 10.01
CA ILE A 96 0.60 11.39 9.28
C ILE A 96 -0.39 12.42 8.75
N ALA A 97 -0.69 13.48 9.51
CA ALA A 97 -1.59 14.55 9.06
C ALA A 97 -1.01 15.40 7.91
N ALA A 98 0.32 15.41 7.74
CA ALA A 98 1.00 16.15 6.70
C ALA A 98 1.15 15.37 5.38
N GLN A 99 0.85 14.07 5.37
CA GLN A 99 0.89 13.23 4.17
C GLN A 99 -0.45 13.25 3.44
#